data_AF-A0A4R0X9H4-F1
#
_entry.id   AF-A0A4R0X9H4-F1
#
_cell.length_a   1.000
_cell.length_b   1.000
_cell.length_c   1.000
_cell.angle_alpha   90.00
_cell.angle_beta   90.00
_cell.angle_gamma   90.00
#
_symmetry.space_group_name_H-M   'P 1'
#
loop_
_entity.id
_entity.type
_entity.pdbx_description
1 polymer ?
#
loop_
_entity_poly.entity_id
_entity_poly.type
_entity_poly.pdbx_seq_one_letter_code
_entity_poly.pdbx_strand_id
1 'polypeptide(L)' 'MLETQEVCILPDGHPLLKKTAIELTEFTGQAFVNLSAQDPYRLAIEKIFGQSGIGTERQESDSSRPTDVIT' A
#
# COMPACT_ATOMS: atom_id res chain seq x y z
N MET A 1 -20.53 8.75 -13.98
CA MET A 1 -19.60 7.61 -13.77
C MET A 1 -19.09 7.71 -12.35
N LEU A 2 -18.87 6.59 -11.66
CA LEU A 2 -18.23 6.57 -10.34
C LEU A 2 -16.72 6.48 -10.55
N GLU A 3 -15.96 7.46 -10.07
CA GLU A 3 -14.50 7.37 -9.98
C GLU A 3 -14.15 6.71 -8.65
N THR A 4 -13.33 5.67 -8.71
CA THR A 4 -12.72 5.09 -7.50
C THR A 4 -11.58 6.00 -7.06
N GLN A 5 -11.48 6.25 -5.76
CA GLN A 5 -10.33 6.96 -5.18
C GLN A 5 -9.53 5.93 -4.39
N GLU A 6 -8.29 5.71 -4.80
CA GLU A 6 -7.35 4.89 -4.04
C GLU A 6 -6.93 5.63 -2.78
N VAL A 7 -7.01 4.95 -1.63
CA VAL A 7 -6.61 5.49 -0.33
C VAL A 7 -5.55 4.58 0.27
N CYS A 8 -4.61 5.17 1.02
CA CYS A 8 -3.66 4.41 1.83
C CYS A 8 -4.11 4.33 3.29
N ILE A 9 -3.90 3.18 3.91
CA ILE A 9 -4.12 2.97 5.34
C ILE A 9 -2.74 3.01 6.00
N LEU A 10 -2.61 3.83 7.05
CA LEU A 10 -1.36 3.98 7.80
C LEU A 10 -1.64 3.66 9.27
N PRO A 11 -0.81 2.82 9.93
CA PRO A 11 -0.95 2.58 11.36
C PRO A 11 -0.55 3.82 12.16
N ASP A 12 -1.03 3.89 13.40
CA ASP A 12 -0.64 4.94 14.33
C ASP A 12 0.89 5.06 14.47
N GLY A 13 1.37 6.30 14.52
CA GLY A 13 2.79 6.60 14.58
C GLY A 13 3.55 6.48 13.25
N HIS A 14 2.90 6.10 12.16
CA HIS A 14 3.55 6.06 10.84
C HIS A 14 4.08 7.46 10.44
N PRO A 15 5.32 7.59 9.94
CA PRO A 15 5.93 8.89 9.62
C PRO A 15 5.10 9.76 8.66
N LEU A 16 4.41 9.13 7.72
CA LEU A 16 3.58 9.81 6.71
C LEU A 16 2.28 10.42 7.27
N LEU A 17 1.85 10.08 8.49
CA LEU A 17 0.70 10.72 9.14
C LEU A 17 0.90 12.22 9.40
N LYS A 18 2.14 12.70 9.34
CA LYS A 18 2.46 14.14 9.49
C LYS A 18 2.15 14.95 8.23
N LYS A 19 1.76 14.30 7.14
CA LYS A 19 1.55 14.93 5.84
C LYS A 19 0.08 15.08 5.53
N THR A 20 -0.27 16.20 4.89
CA THR A 20 -1.63 16.48 4.39
C THR A 20 -1.90 15.81 3.04
N ALA A 21 -0.86 15.49 2.28
CA ALA A 21 -0.90 14.74 1.04
C ALA A 21 0.36 13.85 0.96
N ILE A 22 0.21 12.65 0.40
CA ILE A 22 1.27 11.65 0.30
C ILE A 22 1.52 11.39 -1.19
N GLU A 23 2.75 11.64 -1.61
CA GLU A 23 3.20 11.28 -2.95
C GLU A 23 3.62 9.81 -2.97
N LEU A 24 3.43 9.14 -4.11
CA LEU A 24 3.79 7.72 -4.26
C LEU A 24 5.25 7.46 -3.87
N THR A 25 6.17 8.38 -4.24
CA THR A 25 7.61 8.24 -4.00
C THR A 25 7.98 8.16 -2.52
N GLU A 26 7.10 8.59 -1.62
CA GLU A 26 7.33 8.57 -0.18
C GLU A 26 7.14 7.20 0.46
N PHE A 27 6.56 6.26 -0.29
CA PHE A 27 6.53 4.84 0.09
C PHE A 27 7.86 4.13 -0.18
N THR A 28 8.85 4.80 -0.80
CA THR A 28 10.18 4.21 -1.01
C THR A 28 10.80 3.79 0.32
N GLY A 29 11.16 2.51 0.43
CA GLY A 29 11.76 1.95 1.65
C GLY A 29 10.80 1.81 2.83
N GLN A 30 9.50 2.10 2.67
CA GLN A 30 8.50 1.80 3.69
C GLN A 30 8.03 0.34 3.57
N ALA A 31 7.66 -0.25 4.71
CA ALA A 31 6.98 -1.53 4.71
C ALA A 31 5.60 -1.40 4.04
N PHE A 32 5.29 -2.30 3.11
CA PHE A 32 4.03 -2.28 2.38
C PHE A 32 3.36 -3.66 2.42
N VAL A 33 2.18 -3.70 3.01
CA VAL A 33 1.33 -4.90 3.08
C VAL A 33 0.63 -5.07 1.73
N ASN A 34 0.97 -6.14 1.03
CA ASN A 34 0.41 -6.46 -0.28
C ASN A 34 -0.65 -7.56 -0.18
N LEU A 35 -1.61 -7.52 -1.10
CA LEU A 35 -2.51 -8.65 -1.37
C LEU A 35 -1.72 -9.84 -1.97
N SER A 36 -2.43 -10.93 -2.27
CA SER A 36 -1.84 -12.07 -2.98
C SER A 36 -1.11 -11.64 -4.26
N ALA A 37 -0.01 -12.32 -4.60
CA ALA A 37 0.80 -12.00 -5.79
C ALA A 37 0.02 -12.04 -7.11
N GLN A 38 -1.09 -12.77 -7.16
CA GLN A 38 -1.95 -12.90 -8.34
C GLN A 38 -3.17 -11.97 -8.28
N ASP A 39 -3.30 -11.15 -7.23
CA ASP A 39 -4.42 -10.23 -7.09
C ASP A 39 -4.32 -9.10 -8.13
N PRO A 40 -5.37 -8.87 -8.96
CA PRO A 40 -5.35 -7.82 -9.98
C PRO A 40 -5.07 -6.42 -9.44
N TYR A 41 -5.50 -6.12 -8.21
CA TYR A 41 -5.27 -4.82 -7.57
C TYR A 41 -3.80 -4.65 -7.19
N ARG A 42 -3.15 -5.71 -6.68
CA ARG A 42 -1.70 -5.69 -6.42
C ARG A 42 -0.91 -5.48 -7.70
N LEU A 43 -1.24 -6.19 -8.78
CA LEU A 43 -0.53 -6.04 -10.07
C LEU A 43 -0.63 -4.61 -10.62
N ALA A 44 -1.79 -3.96 -10.45
CA ALA A 44 -1.97 -2.57 -10.83
C ALA A 44 -1.09 -1.62 -9.99
N ILE A 45 -1.06 -1.81 -8.67
CA ILE A 45 -0.21 -1.02 -7.75
C ILE A 45 1.28 -1.23 -8.04
N GLU A 46 1.73 -2.47 -8.24
CA GLU A 46 3.12 -2.77 -8.58
C GLU A 46 3.55 -2.10 -9.89
N LYS A 47 2.64 -2.01 -10.87
CA LYS A 47 2.89 -1.27 -12.11
C LYS A 47 3.07 0.23 -11.86
N ILE A 48 2.21 0.82 -11.02
CA ILE A 48 2.30 2.25 -10.67
C ILE A 48 3.63 2.53 -9.95
N PHE A 49 3.98 1.74 -8.93
CA PHE A 49 5.26 1.89 -8.23
C PHE A 49 6.47 1.68 -9.15
N GLY A 50 6.41 0.66 -10.01
CA GLY A 50 7.47 0.38 -10.99
C GLY A 50 7.67 1.51 -11.99
N GLN A 51 6.60 2.13 -12.48
CA GLN A 51 6.66 3.30 -13.37
C GLN A 51 7.28 4.52 -12.70
N SER A 52 7.08 4.67 -11.39
CA SER A 52 7.65 5.75 -10.59
C SER A 52 9.05 5.45 -10.03
N GLY A 53 9.61 4.26 -10.29
CA GLY A 53 10.94 3.85 -9.81
C GLY A 53 11.00 3.56 -8.30
N ILE A 54 9.86 3.24 -7.69
CA ILE A 54 9.71 3.11 -6.24
C ILE A 54 9.90 1.65 -5.82
N GLY A 55 10.79 1.41 -4.87
CA GLY A 55 10.93 0.12 -4.19
C GLY A 55 10.31 0.17 -2.80
N THR A 56 9.28 -0.64 -2.55
CA THR A 56 8.70 -0.85 -1.22
C THR A 56 9.26 -2.12 -0.59
N GLU A 57 9.38 -2.18 0.75
CA GLU A 57 9.71 -3.43 1.44
C GLU A 57 8.47 -4.33 1.46
N ARG A 58 8.54 -5.48 0.79
CA ARG A 58 7.37 -6.35 0.58
C ARG A 58 7.05 -7.15 1.84
N GLN A 59 5.83 -6.97 2.35
CA GLN A 59 5.23 -7.85 3.36
C GLN A 59 3.97 -8.46 2.77
N GLU A 60 3.89 -9.79 2.77
CA GLU A 60 2.72 -10.49 2.24
C GLU A 60 1.65 -10.61 3.31
N SER A 61 0.40 -10.29 2.95
CA SER A 61 -0.74 -10.56 3.82
C SER A 61 -0.90 -12.08 3.93
N ASP A 62 -0.58 -12.65 5.09
CA ASP A 62 -0.92 -14.05 5.38
C ASP A 62 -2.44 -14.18 5.47
N SER A 63 -3.04 -14.77 4.43
CA SER A 63 -4.48 -14.97 4.30
C SER A 63 -5.04 -15.94 5.35
N SER A 64 -4.17 -16.63 6.09
CA SER A 64 -4.53 -17.60 7.13
C SER A 64 -4.70 -16.93 8.50
N ARG A 65 -4.24 -15.68 8.67
CA ARG A 65 -4.47 -14.91 9.88
C ARG A 65 -5.83 -14.23 9.76
N PRO A 66 -6.74 -14.41 10.74
CA PRO A 66 -8.02 -13.73 10.69
C PRO A 66 -7.77 -12.23 10.56
N THR A 67 -8.39 -11.63 9.55
CA THR A 67 -8.43 -10.17 9.33
C THR A 67 -9.37 -9.53 10.36
N ASP A 68 -9.23 -9.91 11.61
CA ASP A 68 -9.89 -9.22 12.70
C ASP A 68 -9.01 -8.02 13.03
N VAL A 69 -9.56 -6.86 12.71
CA VAL A 69 -9.16 -5.55 13.22
C VAL A 69 -8.04 -4.85 12.42
N ILE A 70 -8.48 -4.05 11.45
CA ILE A 70 -7.90 -2.71 11.23
C ILE A 70 -8.51 -1.84 12.36
N THR A 71 -7.85 -1.72 13.50
CA THR A 71 -8.05 -0.63 14.48
C THR A 71 -6.71 0.07 14.61
#